data_AF-M0ZXF7-F1
#
_entry.id   AF-M0ZXF7-F1
#
_cell.length_a   1.000
_cell.length_b   1.000
_cell.length_c   1.000
_cell.angle_alpha   90.00
_cell.angle_beta   90.00
_cell.angle_gamma   90.00
#
_symmetry.space_group_name_H-M   'P 1'
#
loop_
_entity.id
_entity.type
_entity.pdbx_description
1 polymer ?
#
loop_
_entity_poly.entity_id
_entity_poly.type
_entity_poly.pdbx_seq_one_letter_code
_entity_poly.pdbx_strand_id
1 'polypeptide(L)'
;MFGQRAMKVENMLKIKEEFDYKSLSRRLEMQLDKQIAEHERQQKGFKDDIERIAQEAQVRITEAEKGYAEALERERLQYQNDYMDAISKLEEQWAANKQKHENEKAKSSMLSASMEVAELKKLFENETISRKAAEEEIDNLKNQLAQWKRSEAAGNSEILKLRKMLEDEKCQKAKLEEEIAVLQSQLLQLSFEADETGRNLDRGETVKLPGALDSPIPPFMHQHLGDSGVGEKASMAKLFEQVGLQKILSLLESEDADVQIHAVKVVANLAAEEANQERIVKAGGLKSLLTLLRSSNDETIHRVAAGAIANLAMNETNQDLIMSQGGISLLSVTAAKAEDPQTLRMVAGAIANLCGNEKLQPKLRAEGGVKALQGMVRSRHPDVLAQVARGIANFAKCESRAYTQGSKTGKSLLIEDGTLPWIVQNANNEASPIRRHIELALCHLAQHEVNAKDMIKGGALWELVRISRDCSRDDIRTLAYRTLTSSPSFQAELKRLRIDYG
;
A
#
# COMPACT_ATOMS: atom_id res chain seq x y z
N MET A 1 -42.88 65.78 -24.56
CA MET A 1 -41.63 65.63 -25.35
C MET A 1 -40.49 64.99 -24.58
N PHE A 2 -40.26 65.30 -23.29
CA PHE A 2 -39.15 64.72 -22.51
C PHE A 2 -39.33 63.24 -22.14
N GLY A 3 -40.50 62.81 -21.66
CA GLY A 3 -40.74 61.41 -21.24
C GLY A 3 -40.60 60.37 -22.36
N GLN A 4 -41.04 60.70 -23.58
CA GLN A 4 -40.89 59.80 -24.74
C GLN A 4 -39.44 59.63 -25.19
N ARG A 5 -38.59 60.65 -25.00
CA ARG A 5 -37.15 60.56 -25.30
C ARG A 5 -36.42 59.74 -24.24
N ALA A 6 -36.75 59.92 -22.96
CA ALA A 6 -36.18 59.14 -21.87
C ALA A 6 -36.50 57.65 -22.00
N MET A 7 -37.76 57.30 -22.29
CA MET A 7 -38.18 55.91 -22.48
C MET A 7 -37.51 55.25 -23.70
N LYS A 8 -37.27 56.01 -24.78
CA LYS A 8 -36.54 55.51 -25.95
C LYS A 8 -35.07 55.23 -25.65
N VAL A 9 -34.43 56.06 -24.83
CA VAL A 9 -33.04 55.85 -24.38
C VAL A 9 -32.95 54.65 -23.44
N GLU A 10 -33.89 54.51 -22.49
CA GLU A 10 -33.93 53.37 -21.57
C GLU A 10 -34.15 52.04 -22.32
N ASN A 11 -35.11 52.00 -23.26
CA ASN A 11 -35.34 50.81 -24.07
C ASN A 11 -34.13 50.46 -24.95
N MET A 12 -33.44 51.47 -25.49
CA MET A 12 -32.22 51.25 -26.27
C MET A 12 -31.07 50.71 -25.41
N LEU A 13 -30.95 51.16 -24.16
CA LEU A 13 -29.96 50.65 -23.21
C LEU A 13 -30.26 49.19 -22.84
N LYS A 14 -31.51 48.85 -22.53
CA LYS A 14 -31.93 47.46 -22.23
C LYS A 14 -31.67 46.51 -23.41
N ILE A 15 -32.01 46.92 -24.64
CA ILE A 15 -31.74 46.12 -25.85
C ILE A 15 -30.23 45.89 -26.05
N LYS A 16 -29.41 46.92 -25.76
CA LYS A 16 -27.96 46.80 -25.85
C LYS A 16 -27.40 45.85 -24.79
N GLU A 17 -27.86 45.96 -23.55
CA GLU A 17 -27.50 45.05 -22.47
C GLU A 17 -27.88 43.61 -22.81
N GLU A 18 -29.10 43.36 -23.28
CA GLU A 18 -29.53 42.02 -23.72
C GLU A 18 -28.69 41.46 -24.87
N PHE A 19 -28.31 42.31 -25.84
CA PHE A 19 -27.45 41.89 -26.95
C PHE A 19 -26.03 41.54 -26.46
N ASP A 20 -25.49 42.35 -25.55
CA ASP A 20 -24.18 42.12 -24.94
C ASP A 20 -24.19 40.82 -24.09
N TYR A 21 -25.24 40.56 -23.32
CA TYR A 21 -25.43 39.29 -22.59
C TYR A 21 -25.57 38.08 -23.51
N LYS A 22 -26.36 38.17 -24.59
CA LYS A 22 -26.50 37.09 -25.58
C LYS A 22 -25.18 36.81 -26.30
N SER A 23 -24.41 37.85 -26.60
CA SER A 23 -23.08 37.72 -27.20
C SER A 23 -22.09 37.06 -26.24
N LEU A 24 -22.15 37.42 -24.95
CA LEU A 24 -21.33 36.81 -23.91
C LEU A 24 -21.70 35.34 -23.68
N SER A 25 -22.98 34.99 -23.59
CA SER A 25 -23.47 33.60 -23.43
C SER A 25 -22.96 32.71 -24.56
N ARG A 26 -23.13 33.14 -25.82
CA ARG A 26 -22.61 32.39 -26.98
C ARG A 26 -21.09 32.19 -26.93
N ARG A 27 -20.35 33.18 -26.43
CA ARG A 27 -18.90 33.05 -26.28
C ARG A 27 -18.52 32.04 -25.19
N LEU A 28 -19.25 32.02 -24.08
CA LEU A 28 -19.06 31.06 -23.00
C LEU A 28 -19.45 29.65 -23.43
N GLU A 29 -20.55 29.48 -24.16
CA GLU A 29 -20.97 28.20 -24.76
C GLU A 29 -19.87 27.66 -25.69
N MET A 30 -19.36 28.48 -26.61
CA MET A 30 -18.24 28.07 -27.49
C MET A 30 -16.97 27.71 -26.71
N GLN A 31 -16.69 28.37 -25.58
CA GLN A 31 -15.55 28.03 -24.73
C GLN A 31 -15.77 26.72 -23.99
N LEU A 32 -16.99 26.47 -23.51
CA LEU A 32 -17.38 25.24 -22.84
C LEU A 32 -17.30 24.05 -23.79
N ASP A 33 -17.85 24.17 -25.01
CA ASP A 33 -17.76 23.13 -26.04
C ASP A 33 -16.31 22.78 -26.38
N LYS A 34 -15.45 23.80 -26.47
CA LYS A 34 -14.02 23.59 -26.71
C LYS A 34 -13.35 22.84 -25.56
N GLN A 35 -13.71 23.15 -24.31
CA GLN A 35 -13.17 22.44 -23.15
C GLN A 35 -13.69 21.00 -23.05
N ILE A 36 -14.97 20.77 -23.37
CA ILE A 36 -15.56 19.42 -23.42
C ILE A 36 -14.83 18.58 -24.48
N ALA A 37 -14.66 19.10 -25.69
CA ALA A 37 -13.96 18.39 -26.76
C ALA A 37 -12.48 18.08 -26.42
N GLU A 38 -11.80 18.99 -25.71
CA GLU A 38 -10.43 18.76 -25.25
C GLU A 38 -10.39 17.68 -24.14
N HIS A 39 -11.33 17.71 -23.20
CA HIS A 39 -11.42 16.71 -22.14
C HIS A 39 -11.74 15.32 -22.70
N GLU A 40 -12.65 15.21 -23.66
CA GLU A 40 -12.96 13.94 -24.35
C GLU A 40 -11.75 13.38 -25.09
N ARG A 41 -10.95 14.24 -25.75
CA ARG A 41 -9.69 13.83 -26.39
C ARG A 41 -8.68 13.33 -25.37
N GLN A 42 -8.51 14.01 -24.25
CA GLN A 42 -7.61 13.58 -23.18
C GLN A 42 -8.06 12.27 -22.56
N GLN A 43 -9.36 12.11 -22.29
CA GLN A 43 -9.94 10.89 -21.75
C GLN A 43 -9.76 9.71 -22.71
N LYS A 44 -9.90 9.93 -24.02
CA LYS A 44 -9.59 8.93 -25.05
C LYS A 44 -8.10 8.57 -25.04
N GLY A 45 -7.21 9.56 -24.97
CA GLY A 45 -5.76 9.33 -24.85
C GLY A 45 -5.39 8.49 -23.64
N PHE A 46 -5.97 8.77 -22.46
CA PHE A 46 -5.77 7.95 -21.27
C PHE A 46 -6.30 6.53 -21.43
N LYS A 47 -7.46 6.36 -22.09
CA LYS A 47 -8.03 5.02 -22.35
C LYS A 47 -7.11 4.20 -23.25
N ASP A 48 -6.59 4.80 -24.32
CA ASP A 48 -5.67 4.16 -25.27
C ASP A 48 -4.33 3.81 -24.57
N ASP A 49 -3.83 4.68 -23.69
CA ASP A 49 -2.61 4.42 -22.89
C ASP A 49 -2.82 3.29 -21.87
N ILE A 50 -3.97 3.24 -21.20
CA ILE A 50 -4.33 2.15 -20.28
C ILE A 50 -4.39 0.82 -21.04
N GLU A 51 -4.99 0.80 -22.23
CA GLU A 51 -5.09 -0.41 -23.05
C GLU A 51 -3.71 -0.87 -23.52
N ARG A 52 -2.83 0.05 -23.95
CA ARG A 52 -1.44 -0.26 -24.30
C ARG A 52 -0.68 -0.86 -23.12
N ILE A 53 -0.76 -0.24 -21.94
CA ILE A 53 -0.08 -0.74 -20.72
C ILE A 53 -0.62 -2.12 -20.33
N ALA A 54 -1.93 -2.36 -20.44
CA ALA A 54 -2.53 -3.66 -20.16
C ALA A 54 -2.02 -4.75 -21.12
N GLN A 55 -1.92 -4.44 -22.42
CA GLN A 55 -1.37 -5.36 -23.42
C GLN A 55 0.12 -5.67 -23.14
N GLU A 56 0.93 -4.65 -22.85
CA GLU A 56 2.34 -4.86 -22.48
C GLU A 56 2.51 -5.71 -21.23
N ALA A 57 1.67 -5.48 -20.21
CA ALA A 57 1.68 -6.28 -18.99
C ALA A 57 1.32 -7.74 -19.28
N GLN A 58 0.31 -7.99 -20.12
CA GLN A 58 -0.09 -9.34 -20.50
C GLN A 58 1.00 -10.08 -21.28
N VAL A 59 1.73 -9.39 -22.16
CA VAL A 59 2.87 -9.98 -22.86
C VAL A 59 3.96 -10.37 -21.86
N ARG A 60 4.34 -9.49 -20.94
CA ARG A 60 5.37 -9.78 -19.92
C ARG A 60 4.98 -10.95 -19.00
N ILE A 61 3.70 -11.05 -18.63
CA ILE A 61 3.19 -12.18 -17.83
C ILE A 61 3.35 -13.48 -18.62
N THR A 62 2.90 -13.51 -19.88
CA THR A 62 3.00 -14.69 -20.75
C THR A 62 4.46 -15.12 -20.95
N GLU A 63 5.37 -14.16 -21.16
CA GLU A 63 6.81 -14.42 -21.28
C GLU A 63 7.41 -15.00 -19.99
N ALA A 64 7.01 -14.46 -18.84
CA ALA A 64 7.46 -14.97 -17.54
C ALA A 64 6.94 -16.40 -17.28
N GLU A 65 5.65 -16.65 -17.53
CA GLU A 65 5.05 -17.99 -17.41
C GLU A 65 5.75 -19.02 -18.30
N LYS A 66 6.05 -18.65 -19.55
CA LYS A 66 6.83 -19.48 -20.47
C LYS A 66 8.24 -19.75 -19.93
N GLY A 67 8.92 -18.73 -19.43
CA GLY A 67 10.26 -18.86 -18.84
C GLY A 67 10.28 -19.79 -17.63
N TYR A 68 9.26 -19.73 -16.77
CA TYR A 68 9.11 -20.65 -15.65
C TYR A 68 8.85 -22.08 -16.10
N ALA A 69 8.00 -22.29 -17.10
CA ALA A 69 7.75 -23.63 -17.65
C ALA A 69 9.03 -24.26 -18.25
N GLU A 70 9.81 -23.47 -18.99
CA GLU A 70 11.10 -23.91 -19.56
C GLU A 70 12.16 -24.16 -18.49
N ALA A 71 12.17 -23.39 -17.39
CA ALA A 71 13.07 -23.63 -16.26
C ALA A 71 12.71 -24.93 -15.53
N LEU A 72 11.42 -25.17 -15.28
CA LEU A 72 10.93 -26.37 -14.61
C LEU A 72 11.23 -27.63 -15.42
N GLU A 73 11.03 -27.59 -16.75
CA GLU A 73 11.33 -28.74 -17.61
C GLU A 73 12.84 -29.04 -17.67
N ARG A 74 13.69 -28.01 -17.66
CA ARG A 74 15.15 -28.17 -17.56
C ARG A 74 15.55 -28.84 -16.25
N GLU A 75 14.99 -28.40 -15.13
CA GLU A 75 15.27 -28.99 -13.82
C GLU A 75 14.80 -30.44 -13.76
N ARG A 76 13.62 -30.75 -14.30
CA ARG A 76 13.10 -32.12 -14.41
C ARG A 76 14.04 -33.02 -15.22
N LEU A 77 14.52 -32.54 -16.38
CA LEU A 77 15.46 -33.29 -17.22
C LEU A 77 16.81 -33.49 -16.52
N GLN A 78 17.27 -32.49 -15.77
CA GLN A 78 18.48 -32.58 -14.97
C GLN A 78 18.35 -33.66 -13.90
N TYR A 79 17.27 -33.67 -13.10
CA TYR A 79 17.03 -34.74 -12.13
C TYR A 79 16.95 -36.13 -12.78
N GLN A 80 16.33 -36.22 -13.96
CA GLN A 80 16.26 -37.48 -14.70
C GLN A 80 17.65 -37.96 -15.12
N ASN A 81 18.52 -37.08 -15.61
CA ASN A 81 19.90 -37.41 -15.97
C ASN A 81 20.72 -37.80 -14.74
N ASP A 82 20.63 -37.05 -13.65
CA ASP A 82 21.34 -37.33 -12.41
C ASP A 82 20.93 -38.70 -11.83
N TYR A 83 19.64 -39.04 -11.94
CA TYR A 83 19.12 -40.36 -11.54
C TYR A 83 19.65 -41.49 -12.43
N MET A 84 19.68 -41.29 -13.75
CA MET A 84 20.24 -42.27 -14.69
C MET A 84 21.75 -42.47 -14.45
N ASP A 85 22.50 -41.40 -14.22
CA ASP A 85 23.93 -41.47 -13.89
C ASP A 85 24.18 -42.21 -12.57
N ALA A 86 23.31 -42.01 -11.57
CA ALA A 86 23.37 -42.74 -10.31
C ALA A 86 23.12 -44.24 -10.51
N ILE A 87 22.14 -44.60 -11.34
CA ILE A 87 21.89 -46.01 -11.71
C ILE A 87 23.11 -46.61 -12.42
N SER A 88 23.66 -45.95 -13.44
CA SER A 88 24.83 -46.47 -14.16
C SER A 88 26.03 -46.67 -13.24
N LYS A 89 26.27 -45.75 -12.28
CA LYS A 89 27.33 -45.92 -11.27
C LYS A 89 27.07 -47.13 -10.37
N LEU A 90 25.83 -47.37 -9.97
CA LEU A 90 25.47 -48.54 -9.17
C LEU A 90 25.64 -49.84 -9.97
N GLU A 91 25.29 -49.84 -11.26
CA GLU A 91 25.50 -50.99 -12.16
C GLU A 91 26.98 -51.30 -12.35
N GLU A 92 27.82 -50.28 -12.54
CA GLU A 92 29.28 -50.42 -12.62
C GLU A 92 29.87 -50.97 -11.30
N GLN A 93 29.43 -50.43 -10.16
CA GLN A 93 29.85 -50.93 -8.84
C GLN A 93 29.42 -52.37 -8.61
N TRP A 94 28.20 -52.73 -9.03
CA TRP A 94 27.70 -54.09 -8.94
C TRP A 94 28.51 -55.06 -9.82
N ALA A 95 28.84 -54.66 -11.05
CA ALA A 95 29.69 -55.43 -11.95
C ALA A 95 31.12 -55.62 -11.39
N ALA A 96 31.73 -54.55 -10.85
CA ALA A 96 33.04 -54.59 -10.22
C ALA A 96 33.06 -55.49 -8.97
N ASN A 97 32.02 -55.43 -8.15
CA ASN A 97 31.87 -56.30 -6.99
C ASN A 97 31.69 -57.76 -7.39
N LYS A 98 30.93 -58.06 -8.44
CA LYS A 98 30.77 -59.42 -8.97
C LYS A 98 32.12 -60.00 -9.43
N GLN A 99 32.93 -59.21 -10.13
CA GLN A 99 34.25 -59.62 -10.61
C GLN A 99 35.28 -59.80 -9.47
N LYS A 100 35.21 -58.97 -8.41
CA LYS A 100 36.00 -59.18 -7.18
C LYS A 100 35.61 -60.49 -6.48
N HIS A 101 34.31 -60.78 -6.39
CA HIS A 101 33.80 -61.99 -5.75
C HIS A 101 34.20 -63.29 -6.49
N GLU A 102 34.30 -63.24 -7.82
CA GLU A 102 34.82 -64.34 -8.64
C GLU A 102 36.34 -64.55 -8.47
N ASN A 103 37.10 -63.46 -8.32
CA ASN A 103 38.54 -63.51 -8.04
C ASN A 103 38.88 -63.96 -6.61
N GLU A 104 38.04 -63.65 -5.62
CA GLU A 104 38.23 -64.07 -4.22
C GLU A 104 37.82 -65.53 -3.96
N LYS A 105 36.84 -66.06 -4.71
CA LYS A 105 36.49 -67.50 -4.71
C LYS A 105 37.64 -68.40 -5.20
N ALA A 106 38.58 -67.86 -5.96
CA ALA A 106 39.76 -68.59 -6.42
C ALA A 106 40.91 -68.63 -5.39
N LYS A 107 40.81 -67.89 -4.27
CA LYS A 107 41.97 -67.63 -3.39
C LYS A 107 41.85 -67.93 -1.90
N SER A 108 40.71 -68.36 -1.35
CA SER A 108 40.72 -68.75 0.07
C SER A 108 39.86 -69.97 0.41
N SER A 109 40.52 -70.94 1.02
CA SER A 109 39.92 -72.11 1.64
C SER A 109 39.36 -71.75 3.02
N MET A 110 38.12 -72.15 3.25
CA MET A 110 37.58 -72.78 4.47
C MET A 110 38.10 -72.30 5.84
N LEU A 111 38.19 -70.98 6.08
CA LEU A 111 38.25 -70.39 7.44
C LEU A 111 37.66 -68.96 7.53
N SER A 112 37.28 -68.33 6.41
CA SER A 112 36.71 -66.96 6.35
C SER A 112 35.16 -66.88 6.46
N ALA A 113 34.46 -67.96 6.10
CA ALA A 113 33.03 -67.93 5.84
C ALA A 113 32.13 -67.62 7.06
N SER A 114 32.61 -67.85 8.30
CA SER A 114 31.80 -67.60 9.50
C SER A 114 31.80 -66.13 9.95
N MET A 115 32.88 -65.38 9.71
CA MET A 115 32.93 -63.94 10.02
C MET A 115 32.21 -63.12 8.96
N GLU A 116 32.37 -63.46 7.68
CA GLU A 116 31.69 -62.79 6.56
C GLU A 116 30.15 -62.91 6.65
N VAL A 117 29.62 -64.06 7.07
CA VAL A 117 28.16 -64.24 7.23
C VAL A 117 27.61 -63.39 8.39
N ALA A 118 28.38 -63.20 9.46
CA ALA A 118 27.96 -62.35 10.58
C ALA A 118 27.96 -60.87 10.18
N GLU A 119 28.94 -60.44 9.38
CA GLU A 119 29.07 -59.07 8.90
C GLU A 119 27.99 -58.74 7.86
N LEU A 120 27.69 -59.67 6.95
CA LEU A 120 26.58 -59.55 6.00
C LEU A 120 25.20 -59.49 6.68
N LYS A 121 24.98 -60.26 7.74
CA LYS A 121 23.74 -60.18 8.53
C LYS A 121 23.57 -58.80 9.15
N LYS A 122 24.64 -58.23 9.70
CA LYS A 122 24.62 -56.88 10.29
C LYS A 122 24.35 -55.79 9.25
N LEU A 123 24.95 -55.90 8.06
CA LEU A 123 24.68 -54.97 6.96
C LEU A 123 23.24 -55.08 6.44
N PHE A 124 22.72 -56.31 6.32
CA PHE A 124 21.33 -56.52 5.92
C PHE A 124 20.33 -55.94 6.92
N GLU A 125 20.62 -56.05 8.22
CA GLU A 125 19.78 -55.48 9.27
C GLU A 125 19.82 -53.95 9.26
N ASN A 126 21.00 -53.36 9.07
CA ASN A 126 21.15 -51.90 8.89
C ASN A 126 20.42 -51.39 7.64
N GLU A 127 20.53 -52.11 6.52
CA GLU A 127 19.83 -51.75 5.27
C GLU A 127 18.30 -51.86 5.44
N THR A 128 17.83 -52.87 6.18
CA THR A 128 16.41 -53.04 6.48
C THR A 128 15.87 -51.89 7.34
N ILE A 129 16.65 -51.40 8.29
CA ILE A 129 16.29 -50.23 9.13
C ILE A 129 16.26 -48.96 8.28
N SER A 130 17.30 -48.73 7.46
CA SER A 130 17.37 -47.57 6.57
C SER A 130 16.22 -47.54 5.55
N ARG A 131 15.85 -48.70 5.00
CA ARG A 131 14.71 -48.83 4.07
C ARG A 131 13.38 -48.49 4.74
N LYS A 132 13.15 -48.97 5.97
CA LYS A 132 11.94 -48.62 6.73
C LYS A 132 11.86 -47.12 7.04
N ALA A 133 12.98 -46.50 7.40
CA ALA A 133 13.02 -45.05 7.63
C ALA A 133 12.70 -44.26 6.35
N ALA A 134 13.22 -44.70 5.20
CA ALA A 134 12.90 -44.08 3.91
C ALA A 134 11.43 -44.27 3.50
N GLU A 135 10.85 -45.44 3.78
CA GLU A 135 9.42 -45.73 3.55
C GLU A 135 8.52 -44.84 4.43
N GLU A 136 8.87 -44.65 5.70
CA GLU A 136 8.18 -43.72 6.61
C GLU A 136 8.27 -42.26 6.13
N GLU A 137 9.44 -41.84 5.63
CA GLU A 137 9.64 -40.49 5.09
C GLU A 137 8.82 -40.26 3.82
N ILE A 138 8.77 -41.26 2.91
CA ILE A 138 7.92 -41.22 1.72
C ILE A 138 6.44 -41.10 2.10
N ASP A 139 5.97 -41.84 3.10
CA ASP A 139 4.58 -41.76 3.55
C ASP A 139 4.26 -40.44 4.24
N ASN A 140 5.21 -39.86 4.98
CA ASN A 140 5.08 -38.51 5.52
C ASN A 140 4.96 -37.46 4.40
N LEU A 141 5.82 -37.53 3.38
CA LEU A 141 5.77 -36.63 2.22
C LEU A 141 4.46 -36.78 1.42
N LYS A 142 3.95 -38.00 1.25
CA LYS A 142 2.63 -38.23 0.63
C LYS A 142 1.50 -37.58 1.43
N ASN A 143 1.55 -37.68 2.76
CA ASN A 143 0.55 -37.05 3.64
C ASN A 143 0.58 -35.52 3.54
N GLN A 144 1.79 -34.93 3.52
CA GLN A 144 1.96 -33.48 3.33
C GLN A 144 1.46 -33.03 1.94
N LEU A 145 1.75 -33.79 0.89
CA LEU A 145 1.26 -33.50 -0.47
C LEU A 145 -0.27 -33.58 -0.54
N ALA A 146 -0.88 -34.57 0.12
CA ALA A 146 -2.33 -34.68 0.19
C ALA A 146 -2.97 -33.50 0.95
N GLN A 147 -2.34 -33.02 2.02
CA GLN A 147 -2.78 -31.83 2.75
C GLN A 147 -2.67 -30.56 1.91
N TRP A 148 -1.55 -30.39 1.19
CA TRP A 148 -1.36 -29.27 0.26
C TRP A 148 -2.44 -29.25 -0.83
N LYS A 149 -2.73 -30.39 -1.47
CA LYS A 149 -3.80 -30.48 -2.48
C LYS A 149 -5.18 -30.10 -1.95
N ARG A 150 -5.50 -30.45 -0.70
CA ARG A 150 -6.77 -30.04 -0.06
C ARG A 150 -6.80 -28.52 0.18
N SER A 151 -5.69 -27.94 0.64
CA SER A 151 -5.58 -26.49 0.86
C SER A 151 -5.66 -25.71 -0.45
N GLU A 152 -5.01 -26.20 -1.51
CA GLU A 152 -5.08 -25.63 -2.85
C GLU A 152 -6.50 -25.67 -3.42
N ALA A 153 -7.21 -26.80 -3.28
CA ALA A 153 -8.60 -26.93 -3.69
C ALA A 153 -9.53 -25.98 -2.92
N ALA A 154 -9.31 -25.80 -1.61
CA ALA A 154 -10.05 -24.83 -0.80
C ALA A 154 -9.80 -23.39 -1.26
N GLY A 155 -8.53 -23.02 -1.49
CA GLY A 155 -8.14 -21.71 -2.04
C GLY A 155 -8.75 -21.45 -3.42
N ASN A 156 -8.74 -22.44 -4.30
CA ASN A 156 -9.36 -22.33 -5.63
C ASN A 156 -10.88 -22.14 -5.54
N SER A 157 -11.55 -22.76 -4.56
CA SER A 157 -12.98 -22.53 -4.29
C SER A 157 -13.24 -21.10 -3.80
N GLU A 158 -12.39 -20.58 -2.91
CA GLU A 158 -12.44 -19.20 -2.42
C GLU A 158 -12.28 -18.20 -3.58
N ILE A 159 -11.28 -18.40 -4.44
CA ILE A 159 -11.01 -17.57 -5.62
C ILE A 159 -12.22 -17.58 -6.56
N LEU A 160 -12.85 -18.74 -6.77
CA LEU A 160 -14.04 -18.84 -7.61
C LEU A 160 -15.23 -18.06 -7.02
N LYS A 161 -15.44 -18.12 -5.70
CA LYS A 161 -16.47 -17.32 -5.01
C LYS A 161 -16.19 -15.83 -5.15
N LEU A 162 -14.96 -15.39 -4.94
CA LEU A 162 -14.56 -13.99 -5.08
C LEU A 162 -14.75 -13.48 -6.52
N ARG A 163 -14.41 -14.29 -7.53
CA ARG A 163 -14.66 -13.94 -8.94
C ARG A 163 -16.15 -13.77 -9.22
N LYS A 164 -17.00 -14.63 -8.66
CA LYS A 164 -18.46 -14.50 -8.80
C LYS A 164 -18.99 -13.22 -8.14
N MET A 165 -18.57 -12.94 -6.90
CA MET A 165 -18.95 -11.70 -6.21
C MET A 165 -18.50 -10.45 -6.98
N LEU A 166 -17.29 -10.46 -7.55
CA LEU A 166 -16.80 -9.35 -8.37
C LEU A 166 -17.66 -9.12 -9.61
N GLU A 167 -18.16 -10.19 -10.24
CA GLU A 167 -19.03 -10.09 -11.40
C GLU A 167 -20.44 -9.58 -11.03
N ASP A 168 -20.97 -10.02 -9.89
CA ASP A 168 -22.24 -9.52 -9.35
C ASP A 168 -22.15 -8.01 -9.03
N GLU A 169 -21.05 -7.56 -8.41
CA GLU A 169 -20.78 -6.15 -8.13
C GLU A 169 -20.62 -5.30 -9.40
N LYS A 170 -19.97 -5.84 -10.45
CA LYS A 170 -19.90 -5.16 -11.75
C LYS A 170 -21.28 -4.99 -12.38
N CYS A 171 -22.13 -6.02 -12.31
CA CYS A 171 -23.50 -5.94 -12.81
C CYS A 171 -24.32 -4.90 -12.03
N GLN A 172 -24.16 -4.84 -10.71
CA GLN A 172 -24.84 -3.85 -9.87
C GLN A 172 -24.35 -2.42 -10.16
N LYS A 173 -23.05 -2.24 -10.34
CA LYS A 173 -22.47 -0.96 -10.78
C LYS A 173 -23.07 -0.49 -12.11
N ALA A 174 -23.17 -1.37 -13.10
CA ALA A 174 -23.75 -1.01 -14.41
C ALA A 174 -25.22 -0.55 -14.29
N LYS A 175 -26.02 -1.19 -13.43
CA LYS A 175 -27.40 -0.76 -13.15
C LYS A 175 -27.46 0.62 -12.50
N LEU A 176 -26.60 0.88 -11.52
CA LEU A 176 -26.54 2.19 -10.87
C LEU A 176 -26.09 3.29 -11.84
N GLU A 177 -25.15 2.98 -12.74
CA GLU A 177 -24.73 3.91 -13.79
C GLU A 177 -25.88 4.24 -14.77
N GLU A 178 -26.71 3.25 -15.12
CA GLU A 178 -27.92 3.45 -15.93
C GLU A 178 -28.97 4.30 -15.20
N GLU A 179 -29.23 4.05 -13.91
CA GLU A 179 -30.13 4.86 -13.09
C GLU A 179 -29.65 6.32 -12.98
N ILE A 180 -28.34 6.52 -12.78
CA ILE A 180 -27.73 7.86 -12.75
C ILE A 180 -27.95 8.57 -14.10
N ALA A 181 -27.77 7.89 -15.22
CA ALA A 181 -28.00 8.47 -16.54
C ALA A 181 -29.47 8.89 -16.76
N VAL A 182 -30.42 8.07 -16.30
CA VAL A 182 -31.85 8.40 -16.35
C VAL A 182 -32.17 9.63 -15.49
N LEU A 183 -31.66 9.68 -14.27
CA LEU A 183 -31.87 10.82 -13.37
C LEU A 183 -31.27 12.11 -13.92
N GLN A 184 -30.09 12.03 -14.54
CA GLN A 184 -29.47 13.18 -15.23
C GLN A 184 -30.33 13.68 -16.38
N SER A 185 -30.91 12.78 -17.18
CA SER A 185 -31.83 13.13 -18.27
C SER A 185 -33.11 13.82 -17.76
N GLN A 186 -33.71 13.29 -16.68
CA GLN A 186 -34.88 13.89 -16.05
C GLN A 186 -34.59 15.28 -15.48
N LEU A 187 -33.43 15.48 -14.87
CA LEU A 187 -33.00 16.79 -14.36
C LEU A 187 -32.84 17.81 -15.51
N LEU A 188 -32.27 17.38 -16.63
CA LEU A 188 -32.14 18.17 -17.85
C LEU A 188 -33.50 18.57 -18.40
N GLN A 189 -34.47 17.65 -18.44
CA GLN A 189 -35.82 17.94 -18.90
C GLN A 189 -36.54 18.94 -17.98
N LEU A 190 -36.44 18.77 -16.65
CA LEU A 190 -36.99 19.72 -15.68
C LEU A 190 -36.35 21.11 -15.79
N SER A 191 -35.05 21.18 -16.08
CA SER A 191 -34.37 22.45 -16.31
C SER A 191 -34.86 23.15 -17.58
N PHE A 192 -35.15 22.38 -18.64
CA PHE A 192 -35.70 22.91 -19.88
C PHE A 192 -37.14 23.42 -19.71
N GLU A 193 -37.98 22.68 -18.98
CA GLU A 193 -39.36 23.09 -18.64
C GLU A 193 -39.39 24.34 -17.75
N ALA A 194 -38.44 24.47 -16.81
CA ALA A 194 -38.26 25.68 -16.00
C ALA A 194 -37.86 26.90 -16.86
N ASP A 195 -36.98 26.70 -17.85
CA ASP A 195 -36.58 27.75 -18.79
C ASP A 195 -37.67 28.13 -19.79
N GLU A 196 -38.54 27.18 -20.17
CA GLU A 196 -39.69 27.43 -21.05
C GLU A 196 -40.81 28.18 -20.31
N THR A 197 -41.11 27.80 -19.06
CA THR A 197 -42.05 28.52 -18.19
C THR A 197 -41.56 29.93 -17.87
N GLY A 198 -40.26 30.12 -17.66
CA GLY A 198 -39.65 31.45 -17.53
C GLY A 198 -39.80 32.31 -18.80
N ARG A 199 -39.62 31.73 -19.99
CA ARG A 199 -39.78 32.44 -21.28
C ARG A 199 -41.24 32.77 -21.62
N ASN A 200 -42.20 31.96 -21.18
CA ASN A 200 -43.63 32.20 -21.41
C ASN A 200 -44.20 33.32 -20.52
N LEU A 201 -43.63 33.55 -19.33
CA LEU A 201 -43.99 34.68 -18.47
C LEU A 201 -43.50 36.04 -19.01
N ASP A 202 -42.44 36.02 -19.82
CA ASP A 202 -41.82 37.23 -20.39
C ASP A 202 -42.48 37.69 -21.70
N ARG A 203 -43.37 36.87 -22.28
CA ARG A 203 -44.12 37.17 -23.50
C ARG A 203 -45.57 37.50 -23.15
N GLY A 204 -45.79 38.75 -22.71
CA GLY A 204 -47.09 39.24 -22.28
C GLY A 204 -48.20 39.04 -23.33
N GLU A 205 -49.06 38.06 -23.09
CA GLU A 205 -50.37 37.94 -23.72
C GLU A 205 -51.45 37.81 -22.64
N THR A 206 -52.28 38.85 -22.55
CA THR A 206 -53.51 38.89 -21.76
C THR A 206 -54.57 38.01 -22.41
N VAL A 207 -54.92 36.88 -21.79
CA VAL A 207 -56.17 36.15 -22.10
C VAL A 207 -56.89 35.79 -20.79
N LYS A 208 -58.18 36.15 -20.79
CA LYS A 208 -59.15 36.15 -19.68
C LYS A 208 -59.43 34.75 -19.12
N LEU A 209 -59.46 34.61 -17.79
CA LEU A 209 -60.29 33.60 -17.11
C LEU A 209 -61.67 34.18 -16.78
N PRO A 210 -62.77 33.41 -16.97
CA PRO A 210 -64.03 33.66 -16.30
C PRO A 210 -64.40 32.57 -15.28
N GLY A 211 -64.59 33.01 -14.03
CA GLY A 211 -65.57 32.48 -13.05
C GLY A 211 -65.33 31.07 -12.47
N ALA A 212 -65.72 30.72 -11.25
CA ALA A 212 -66.43 31.42 -10.19
C ALA A 212 -66.48 30.46 -8.97
N LEU A 213 -66.48 31.04 -7.75
CA LEU A 213 -67.12 30.52 -6.52
C LEU A 213 -66.43 29.30 -5.83
N ASP A 214 -66.11 29.27 -4.54
CA ASP A 214 -66.62 30.01 -3.37
C ASP A 214 -65.61 30.03 -2.19
N SER A 215 -65.69 31.11 -1.40
CA SER A 215 -64.99 31.44 -0.12
C SER A 215 -65.60 30.67 1.10
N PRO A 216 -65.18 30.82 2.40
CA PRO A 216 -64.34 31.87 3.04
C PRO A 216 -63.35 31.48 4.20
N ILE A 217 -62.10 32.01 4.17
CA ILE A 217 -61.52 33.17 4.95
C ILE A 217 -62.03 33.37 6.42
N PRO A 218 -61.29 33.95 7.43
CA PRO A 218 -59.87 33.97 7.95
C PRO A 218 -59.91 34.02 9.55
N PRO A 219 -59.09 34.74 10.38
CA PRO A 219 -57.84 35.55 10.24
C PRO A 219 -56.76 35.17 11.31
N PHE A 220 -55.53 35.71 11.43
CA PHE A 220 -54.89 37.01 11.20
C PHE A 220 -53.33 36.79 11.12
N MET A 221 -52.67 37.65 10.34
CA MET A 221 -51.38 38.34 10.60
C MET A 221 -50.02 37.62 10.48
N HIS A 222 -49.35 37.93 9.35
CA HIS A 222 -48.05 38.61 9.28
C HIS A 222 -46.95 38.25 10.31
N GLN A 223 -45.82 37.70 9.88
CA GLN A 223 -44.68 38.47 9.35
C GLN A 223 -43.45 37.59 9.01
N HIS A 224 -42.79 38.00 7.93
CA HIS A 224 -41.36 37.85 7.60
C HIS A 224 -40.75 36.51 7.17
N LEU A 225 -40.49 36.48 5.86
CA LEU A 225 -39.38 35.79 5.20
C LEU A 225 -38.03 36.22 5.80
N GLY A 226 -37.15 35.24 5.97
CA GLY A 226 -35.73 35.41 6.30
C GLY A 226 -34.98 34.09 6.15
N ASP A 227 -34.36 33.92 4.98
CA ASP A 227 -33.22 33.06 4.63
C ASP A 227 -32.45 32.45 5.83
N SER A 228 -32.51 31.12 6.06
CA SER A 228 -31.69 30.40 7.05
C SER A 228 -31.59 28.86 6.87
N GLY A 229 -31.90 28.32 5.68
CA GLY A 229 -32.05 26.85 5.50
C GLY A 229 -30.78 26.02 5.24
N VAL A 230 -29.61 26.65 5.04
CA VAL A 230 -28.38 25.92 4.67
C VAL A 230 -27.53 25.53 5.91
N GLY A 231 -27.67 26.25 7.02
CA GLY A 231 -26.95 25.96 8.27
C GLY A 231 -27.45 24.71 9.00
N GLU A 232 -28.77 24.54 9.12
CA GLU A 232 -29.38 23.49 9.94
C GLU A 232 -29.18 22.08 9.38
N LYS A 233 -29.24 21.90 8.05
CA LYS A 233 -28.98 20.61 7.38
C LYS A 233 -27.52 20.17 7.52
N ALA A 234 -26.58 21.10 7.44
CA ALA A 234 -25.15 20.82 7.66
C ALA A 234 -24.88 20.44 9.12
N SER A 235 -25.51 21.10 10.09
CA SER A 235 -25.39 20.74 11.50
C SER A 235 -26.03 19.40 11.85
N MET A 236 -27.17 19.04 11.24
CA MET A 236 -27.81 17.74 11.46
C MET A 236 -27.00 16.60 10.82
N ALA A 237 -26.50 16.75 9.60
CA ALA A 237 -25.62 15.77 8.97
C ALA A 237 -24.34 15.54 9.81
N LYS A 238 -23.74 16.63 10.30
CA LYS A 238 -22.58 16.58 11.21
C LYS A 238 -22.92 15.90 12.54
N LEU A 239 -24.10 16.15 13.09
CA LEU A 239 -24.59 15.47 14.30
C LEU A 239 -24.80 13.97 14.06
N PHE A 240 -25.41 13.57 12.95
CA PHE A 240 -25.62 12.17 12.58
C PHE A 240 -24.30 11.45 12.32
N GLU A 241 -23.36 12.08 11.63
CA GLU A 241 -21.99 11.56 11.46
C GLU A 241 -21.29 11.38 12.82
N GLN A 242 -21.42 12.35 13.73
CA GLN A 242 -20.76 12.33 15.02
C GLN A 242 -21.39 11.30 15.98
N VAL A 243 -22.72 11.17 15.97
CA VAL A 243 -23.46 10.13 16.71
C VAL A 243 -23.14 8.75 16.14
N GLY A 244 -23.08 8.62 14.81
CA GLY A 244 -22.71 7.39 14.12
C GLY A 244 -21.30 6.94 14.51
N LEU A 245 -20.32 7.86 14.50
CA LEU A 245 -18.96 7.59 14.92
C LEU A 245 -18.88 7.16 16.39
N GLN A 246 -19.54 7.88 17.31
CA GLN A 246 -19.57 7.50 18.73
C GLN A 246 -20.16 6.10 18.94
N LYS A 247 -21.21 5.76 18.19
CA LYS A 247 -21.81 4.42 18.27
C LYS A 247 -20.86 3.35 17.73
N ILE A 248 -20.17 3.59 16.61
CA ILE A 248 -19.15 2.67 16.09
C ILE A 248 -18.02 2.48 17.10
N LEU A 249 -17.56 3.56 17.75
CA LEU A 249 -16.52 3.47 18.77
C LEU A 249 -16.97 2.67 20.00
N SER A 250 -18.24 2.77 20.41
CA SER A 250 -18.77 1.93 21.50
C SER A 250 -18.77 0.44 21.17
N LEU A 251 -18.91 0.08 19.88
CA LEU A 251 -18.85 -1.32 19.43
C LEU A 251 -17.43 -1.91 19.51
N LEU A 252 -16.39 -1.07 19.63
CA LEU A 252 -15.03 -1.54 19.89
C LEU A 252 -14.90 -2.20 21.28
N GLU A 253 -15.81 -1.91 22.20
CA GLU A 253 -15.85 -2.47 23.56
C GLU A 253 -16.82 -3.65 23.67
N SER A 254 -17.37 -4.13 22.54
CA SER A 254 -18.25 -5.29 22.50
C SER A 254 -17.56 -6.56 23.01
N GLU A 255 -18.29 -7.37 23.79
CA GLU A 255 -17.85 -8.71 24.22
C GLU A 255 -17.92 -9.73 23.08
N ASP A 256 -18.73 -9.45 22.05
CA ASP A 256 -18.78 -10.25 20.82
C ASP A 256 -17.57 -9.92 19.94
N ALA A 257 -16.71 -10.92 19.73
CA ALA A 257 -15.48 -10.81 18.97
C ALA A 257 -15.72 -10.44 17.50
N ASP A 258 -16.76 -10.96 16.87
CA ASP A 258 -17.08 -10.64 15.47
C ASP A 258 -17.53 -9.19 15.36
N VAL A 259 -18.39 -8.73 16.26
CA VAL A 259 -18.80 -7.32 16.32
C VAL A 259 -17.60 -6.41 16.53
N GLN A 260 -16.71 -6.75 17.45
CA GLN A 260 -15.49 -5.99 17.73
C GLN A 260 -14.57 -5.94 16.48
N ILE A 261 -14.33 -7.06 15.81
CA ILE A 261 -13.53 -7.12 14.58
C ILE A 261 -14.13 -6.23 13.48
N HIS A 262 -15.44 -6.31 13.25
CA HIS A 262 -16.10 -5.50 12.24
C HIS A 262 -16.07 -4.01 12.59
N ALA A 263 -16.26 -3.66 13.87
CA ALA A 263 -16.14 -2.28 14.33
C ALA A 263 -14.73 -1.72 14.08
N VAL A 264 -13.67 -2.47 14.39
CA VAL A 264 -12.28 -2.05 14.14
C VAL A 264 -12.02 -1.87 12.65
N LYS A 265 -12.54 -2.76 11.79
CA LYS A 265 -12.45 -2.63 10.31
C LYS A 265 -13.13 -1.37 9.81
N VAL A 266 -14.33 -1.07 10.30
CA VAL A 266 -15.05 0.17 9.94
C VAL A 266 -14.24 1.38 10.36
N VAL A 267 -13.69 1.42 11.57
CA VAL A 267 -12.84 2.52 12.04
C VAL A 267 -11.58 2.66 11.19
N ALA A 268 -10.92 1.56 10.81
CA ALA A 268 -9.74 1.57 9.94
C ALA A 268 -10.04 2.16 8.56
N ASN A 269 -11.18 1.78 7.96
CA ASN A 269 -11.65 2.30 6.69
C ASN A 269 -11.99 3.80 6.79
N LEU A 270 -12.70 4.21 7.85
CA LEU A 270 -13.00 5.62 8.08
C LEU A 270 -11.72 6.45 8.27
N ALA A 271 -10.71 5.91 8.95
CA ALA A 271 -9.43 6.57 9.17
C ALA A 271 -8.60 6.75 7.89
N ALA A 272 -8.86 5.97 6.83
CA ALA A 272 -8.18 6.13 5.55
C ALA A 272 -8.49 7.50 4.90
N GLU A 273 -9.65 8.09 5.21
CA GLU A 273 -10.05 9.40 4.74
C GLU A 273 -9.48 10.51 5.64
N GLU A 274 -8.69 11.42 5.06
CA GLU A 274 -8.00 12.51 5.78
C GLU A 274 -8.97 13.36 6.63
N ALA A 275 -10.15 13.67 6.09
CA ALA A 275 -11.17 14.48 6.75
C ALA A 275 -11.72 13.84 8.05
N ASN A 276 -11.56 12.53 8.22
CA ASN A 276 -12.05 11.79 9.38
C ASN A 276 -10.98 11.57 10.45
N GLN A 277 -9.69 11.64 10.10
CA GLN A 277 -8.60 11.25 10.99
C GLN A 277 -8.63 12.03 12.32
N GLU A 278 -8.67 13.36 12.27
CA GLU A 278 -8.78 14.17 13.50
C GLU A 278 -10.11 13.96 14.23
N ARG A 279 -11.21 13.73 13.51
CA ARG A 279 -12.54 13.52 14.12
C ARG A 279 -12.56 12.23 14.93
N ILE A 280 -11.99 11.16 14.40
CA ILE A 280 -11.83 9.87 15.09
C ILE A 280 -11.01 10.03 16.36
N VAL A 281 -9.88 10.75 16.30
CA VAL A 281 -9.05 11.00 17.48
C VAL A 281 -9.79 11.84 18.52
N LYS A 282 -10.44 12.94 18.11
CA LYS A 282 -11.26 13.80 19.00
C LYS A 282 -12.42 13.03 19.64
N ALA A 283 -12.98 12.06 18.94
CA ALA A 283 -14.05 11.19 19.42
C ALA A 283 -13.58 10.10 20.39
N GLY A 284 -12.26 9.97 20.63
CA GLY A 284 -11.68 8.95 21.53
C GLY A 284 -11.22 7.67 20.83
N GLY A 285 -11.34 7.58 19.50
CA GLY A 285 -11.05 6.36 18.75
C GLY A 285 -9.60 5.88 18.87
N LEU A 286 -8.63 6.80 18.94
CA LEU A 286 -7.23 6.44 19.18
C LEU A 286 -7.05 5.68 20.50
N LYS A 287 -7.69 6.15 21.59
CA LYS A 287 -7.61 5.51 22.90
C LYS A 287 -8.19 4.09 22.85
N SER A 288 -9.32 3.90 22.18
CA SER A 288 -9.94 2.58 21.98
C SER A 288 -9.02 1.65 21.16
N LEU A 289 -8.44 2.12 20.06
CA LEU A 289 -7.51 1.35 19.24
C LEU A 289 -6.24 0.93 20.01
N LEU A 290 -5.67 1.83 20.81
CA LEU A 290 -4.51 1.51 21.67
C LEU A 290 -4.87 0.53 22.78
N THR A 291 -6.10 0.60 23.31
CA THR A 291 -6.60 -0.36 24.30
C THR A 291 -6.71 -1.75 23.67
N LEU A 292 -7.26 -1.85 22.47
CA LEU A 292 -7.36 -3.11 21.72
C LEU A 292 -5.99 -3.74 21.46
N LEU A 293 -4.98 -2.94 21.04
CA LEU A 293 -3.60 -3.45 20.89
C LEU A 293 -3.00 -3.98 22.20
N ARG A 294 -3.49 -3.53 23.36
CA ARG A 294 -3.00 -3.95 24.67
C ARG A 294 -3.71 -5.18 25.21
N SER A 295 -5.03 -5.26 25.06
CA SER A 295 -5.87 -6.24 25.75
C SER A 295 -6.36 -7.38 24.87
N SER A 296 -6.36 -7.22 23.54
CA SER A 296 -6.79 -8.29 22.64
C SER A 296 -5.75 -9.39 22.53
N ASN A 297 -6.21 -10.61 22.29
CA ASN A 297 -5.38 -11.74 21.86
C ASN A 297 -5.66 -12.14 20.41
N ASP A 298 -6.54 -11.41 19.72
CA ASP A 298 -6.92 -11.69 18.34
C ASP A 298 -5.98 -10.97 17.36
N GLU A 299 -5.32 -11.76 16.51
CA GLU A 299 -4.34 -11.26 15.55
C GLU A 299 -4.98 -10.38 14.46
N THR A 300 -6.24 -10.65 14.08
CA THR A 300 -6.99 -9.79 13.16
C THR A 300 -7.26 -8.42 13.79
N ILE A 301 -7.62 -8.37 15.08
CA ILE A 301 -7.78 -7.10 15.79
C ILE A 301 -6.45 -6.33 15.82
N HIS A 302 -5.34 -6.98 16.15
CA HIS A 302 -4.02 -6.34 16.13
C HIS A 302 -3.67 -5.76 14.75
N ARG A 303 -3.83 -6.56 13.69
CA ARG A 303 -3.59 -6.14 12.32
C ARG A 303 -4.41 -4.91 11.94
N VAL A 304 -5.72 -4.97 12.14
CA VAL A 304 -6.63 -3.91 11.68
C VAL A 304 -6.50 -2.67 12.56
N ALA A 305 -6.31 -2.82 13.88
CA ALA A 305 -6.07 -1.68 14.77
C ALA A 305 -4.74 -0.98 14.47
N ALA A 306 -3.66 -1.73 14.20
CA ALA A 306 -2.40 -1.16 13.74
C ALA A 306 -2.56 -0.43 12.40
N GLY A 307 -3.36 -0.99 11.48
CA GLY A 307 -3.71 -0.34 10.21
C GLY A 307 -4.48 0.97 10.40
N ALA A 308 -5.47 0.99 11.29
CA ALA A 308 -6.20 2.21 11.65
C ALA A 308 -5.25 3.27 12.23
N ILE A 309 -4.36 2.88 13.16
CA ILE A 309 -3.36 3.78 13.73
C ILE A 309 -2.39 4.29 12.65
N ALA A 310 -2.01 3.45 11.69
CA ALA A 310 -1.17 3.87 10.57
C ALA A 310 -1.85 4.97 9.74
N ASN A 311 -3.15 4.82 9.44
CA ASN A 311 -3.93 5.84 8.75
C ASN A 311 -4.04 7.13 9.58
N LEU A 312 -4.36 7.03 10.88
CA LEU A 312 -4.42 8.19 11.77
C LEU A 312 -3.08 8.93 11.87
N ALA A 313 -1.96 8.21 11.82
CA ALA A 313 -0.61 8.76 11.85
C ALA A 313 -0.20 9.52 10.57
N MET A 314 -1.03 9.54 9.52
CA MET A 314 -0.76 10.37 8.34
C MET A 314 -0.98 11.86 8.62
N ASN A 315 -1.83 12.21 9.60
CA ASN A 315 -2.04 13.59 10.04
C ASN A 315 -1.07 13.97 11.17
N GLU A 316 -0.30 15.05 11.00
CA GLU A 316 0.72 15.49 11.96
C GLU A 316 0.17 15.78 13.36
N THR A 317 -1.00 16.40 13.48
CA THR A 317 -1.65 16.70 14.77
C THR A 317 -1.94 15.42 15.57
N ASN A 318 -2.31 14.35 14.88
CA ASN A 318 -2.58 13.06 15.51
C ASN A 318 -1.30 12.35 15.94
N GLN A 319 -0.17 12.57 15.26
CA GLN A 319 1.10 11.92 15.59
C GLN A 319 1.56 12.29 17.01
N ASP A 320 1.45 13.57 17.40
CA ASP A 320 1.76 14.01 18.76
C ASP A 320 0.90 13.29 19.81
N LEU A 321 -0.39 13.11 19.52
CA LEU A 321 -1.32 12.39 20.39
C LEU A 321 -0.99 10.89 20.48
N ILE A 322 -0.68 10.23 19.35
CA ILE A 322 -0.23 8.84 19.30
C ILE A 322 1.01 8.66 20.17
N MET A 323 1.99 9.56 20.06
CA MET A 323 3.19 9.54 20.88
C MET A 323 2.91 9.80 22.37
N SER A 324 2.01 10.74 22.69
CA SER A 324 1.67 11.06 24.08
C SER A 324 0.96 9.90 24.82
N GLN A 325 0.22 9.06 24.08
CA GLN A 325 -0.53 7.94 24.63
C GLN A 325 0.24 6.61 24.62
N GLY A 326 1.56 6.65 24.36
CA GLY A 326 2.42 5.46 24.35
C GLY A 326 2.24 4.57 23.12
N GLY A 327 1.83 5.14 21.99
CA GLY A 327 1.56 4.42 20.75
C GLY A 327 2.78 3.65 20.22
N ILE A 328 3.99 4.23 20.29
CA ILE A 328 5.21 3.53 19.85
C ILE A 328 5.50 2.31 20.72
N SER A 329 5.37 2.44 22.05
CA SER A 329 5.59 1.32 22.96
C SER A 329 4.64 0.16 22.64
N LEU A 330 3.34 0.45 22.45
CA LEU A 330 2.35 -0.57 22.11
C LEU A 330 2.61 -1.20 20.74
N LEU A 331 2.85 -0.39 19.70
CA LEU A 331 3.20 -0.88 18.37
C LEU A 331 4.47 -1.76 18.40
N SER A 332 5.47 -1.38 19.20
CA SER A 332 6.71 -2.16 19.37
C SER A 332 6.45 -3.51 20.05
N VAL A 333 5.59 -3.53 21.07
CA VAL A 333 5.17 -4.78 21.74
C VAL A 333 4.36 -5.66 20.79
N THR A 334 3.45 -5.09 19.99
CA THR A 334 2.70 -5.82 18.96
C THR A 334 3.66 -6.43 17.92
N ALA A 335 4.62 -5.66 17.42
CA ALA A 335 5.63 -6.17 16.48
C ALA A 335 6.49 -7.30 17.06
N ALA A 336 6.80 -7.27 18.36
CA ALA A 336 7.60 -8.30 19.00
C ALA A 336 6.86 -9.64 19.19
N LYS A 337 5.52 -9.59 19.21
CA LYS A 337 4.65 -10.77 19.40
C LYS A 337 4.06 -11.31 18.10
N ALA A 338 3.89 -10.45 17.09
CA ALA A 338 3.23 -10.82 15.85
C ALA A 338 4.12 -11.71 14.98
N GLU A 339 3.53 -12.82 14.52
CA GLU A 339 4.13 -13.71 13.51
C GLU A 339 3.57 -13.42 12.11
N ASP A 340 2.35 -12.87 12.01
CA ASP A 340 1.70 -12.52 10.74
C ASP A 340 2.43 -11.36 10.04
N PRO A 341 2.98 -11.58 8.83
CA PRO A 341 3.62 -10.52 8.05
C PRO A 341 2.68 -9.35 7.77
N GLN A 342 1.38 -9.58 7.65
CA GLN A 342 0.43 -8.50 7.38
C GLN A 342 0.23 -7.60 8.61
N THR A 343 0.19 -8.16 9.82
CA THR A 343 0.24 -7.37 11.07
C THR A 343 1.53 -6.56 11.15
N LEU A 344 2.69 -7.21 10.94
CA LEU A 344 3.99 -6.53 10.96
C LEU A 344 4.07 -5.40 9.95
N ARG A 345 3.50 -5.59 8.75
CA ARG A 345 3.43 -4.56 7.71
C ARG A 345 2.60 -3.35 8.18
N MET A 346 1.47 -3.56 8.83
CA MET A 346 0.64 -2.45 9.36
C MET A 346 1.37 -1.71 10.48
N VAL A 347 2.00 -2.44 11.40
CA VAL A 347 2.80 -1.85 12.48
C VAL A 347 3.98 -1.04 11.95
N ALA A 348 4.76 -1.61 11.01
CA ALA A 348 5.83 -0.90 10.33
C ALA A 348 5.33 0.33 9.59
N GLY A 349 4.15 0.25 8.96
CA GLY A 349 3.49 1.37 8.32
C GLY A 349 3.21 2.52 9.28
N ALA A 350 2.63 2.22 10.46
CA ALA A 350 2.36 3.22 11.49
C ALA A 350 3.64 3.89 11.99
N ILE A 351 4.67 3.10 12.35
CA ILE A 351 5.95 3.63 12.81
C ILE A 351 6.63 4.45 11.71
N ALA A 352 6.56 4.02 10.46
CA ALA A 352 7.15 4.75 9.33
C ALA A 352 6.50 6.12 9.08
N ASN A 353 5.19 6.26 9.32
CA ASN A 353 4.50 7.56 9.27
C ASN A 353 5.00 8.47 10.39
N LEU A 354 5.15 7.94 11.61
CA LEU A 354 5.67 8.68 12.77
C LEU A 354 7.14 9.11 12.59
N CYS A 355 7.97 8.31 11.91
CA CYS A 355 9.35 8.67 11.56
C CYS A 355 9.45 9.91 10.67
N GLY A 356 8.38 10.30 9.98
CA GLY A 356 8.33 11.48 9.11
C GLY A 356 8.22 12.81 9.86
N ASN A 357 8.09 12.80 11.19
CA ASN A 357 7.96 14.01 12.00
C ASN A 357 9.24 14.32 12.77
N GLU A 358 9.87 15.45 12.43
CA GLU A 358 11.12 15.91 13.02
C GLU A 358 11.03 16.10 14.55
N LYS A 359 9.90 16.62 15.04
CA LYS A 359 9.70 16.92 16.47
C LYS A 359 9.65 15.64 17.32
N LEU A 360 9.25 14.53 16.71
CA LEU A 360 9.02 13.27 17.41
C LEU A 360 10.24 12.35 17.47
N GLN A 361 11.30 12.63 16.71
CA GLN A 361 12.45 11.72 16.58
C GLN A 361 13.11 11.30 17.91
N PRO A 362 13.42 12.22 18.85
CA PRO A 362 14.07 11.81 20.11
C PRO A 362 13.18 10.86 20.91
N LYS A 363 11.87 11.15 20.93
CA LYS A 363 10.88 10.33 21.64
C LYS A 363 10.65 8.99 20.94
N LEU A 364 10.60 8.97 19.61
CA LEU A 364 10.49 7.75 18.80
C LEU A 364 11.68 6.82 19.06
N ARG A 365 12.90 7.37 19.13
CA ARG A 365 14.09 6.59 19.51
C ARG A 365 13.97 6.05 20.96
N ALA A 366 13.65 6.94 21.91
CA ALA A 366 13.59 6.58 23.33
C ALA A 366 12.54 5.50 23.64
N GLU A 367 11.39 5.53 22.96
CA GLU A 367 10.33 4.53 23.10
C GLU A 367 10.57 3.25 22.27
N GLY A 368 11.69 3.17 21.55
CA GLY A 368 12.12 1.95 20.85
C GLY A 368 11.57 1.79 19.43
N GLY A 369 11.02 2.84 18.81
CA GLY A 369 10.47 2.77 17.45
C GLY A 369 11.50 2.35 16.39
N VAL A 370 12.73 2.87 16.48
CA VAL A 370 13.84 2.46 15.58
C VAL A 370 14.19 0.98 15.80
N LYS A 371 14.27 0.54 17.06
CA LYS A 371 14.54 -0.86 17.41
C LYS A 371 13.43 -1.80 16.94
N ALA A 372 12.18 -1.37 16.98
CA ALA A 372 11.05 -2.14 16.46
C ALA A 372 11.15 -2.32 14.94
N LEU A 373 11.46 -1.26 14.19
CA LEU A 373 11.71 -1.36 12.74
C LEU A 373 12.85 -2.35 12.44
N GLN A 374 13.96 -2.29 13.18
CA GLN A 374 15.06 -3.25 13.04
C GLN A 374 14.65 -4.68 13.41
N GLY A 375 13.83 -4.86 14.45
CA GLY A 375 13.33 -6.17 14.86
C GLY A 375 12.49 -6.85 13.77
N MET A 376 11.65 -6.07 13.08
CA MET A 376 10.79 -6.56 11.99
C MET A 376 11.55 -7.00 10.73
N VAL A 377 12.83 -6.63 10.58
CA VAL A 377 13.69 -7.13 9.51
C VAL A 377 13.75 -8.66 9.49
N ARG A 378 13.61 -9.30 10.66
CA ARG A 378 13.66 -10.77 10.80
C ARG A 378 12.52 -11.48 10.06
N SER A 379 11.42 -10.79 9.75
CA SER A 379 10.30 -11.36 8.98
C SER A 379 10.68 -11.77 7.56
N ARG A 380 11.71 -11.14 6.98
CA ARG A 380 12.15 -11.31 5.58
C ARG A 380 11.05 -11.10 4.53
N HIS A 381 9.87 -10.61 4.93
CA HIS A 381 8.73 -10.43 4.04
C HIS A 381 8.89 -9.11 3.26
N PRO A 382 8.85 -9.11 1.91
CA PRO A 382 9.13 -7.91 1.10
C PRO A 382 8.29 -6.69 1.48
N ASP A 383 7.00 -6.86 1.74
CA ASP A 383 6.12 -5.74 2.10
C ASP A 383 6.44 -5.15 3.48
N VAL A 384 6.87 -5.98 4.44
CA VAL A 384 7.29 -5.52 5.77
C VAL A 384 8.60 -4.74 5.63
N LEU A 385 9.56 -5.32 4.90
CA LEU A 385 10.85 -4.68 4.64
C LEU A 385 10.71 -3.35 3.87
N ALA A 386 9.74 -3.23 2.97
CA ALA A 386 9.44 -1.98 2.26
C ALA A 386 8.96 -0.89 3.23
N GLN A 387 8.11 -1.24 4.21
CA GLN A 387 7.67 -0.31 5.25
C GLN A 387 8.80 0.06 6.21
N VAL A 388 9.65 -0.91 6.58
CA VAL A 388 10.85 -0.67 7.38
C VAL A 388 11.81 0.28 6.67
N ALA A 389 12.10 0.03 5.40
CA ALA A 389 12.92 0.90 4.57
C ALA A 389 12.32 2.31 4.47
N ARG A 390 11.00 2.43 4.26
CA ARG A 390 10.27 3.70 4.26
C ARG A 390 10.46 4.46 5.57
N GLY A 391 10.30 3.79 6.71
CA GLY A 391 10.47 4.40 8.04
C GLY A 391 11.89 4.89 8.29
N ILE A 392 12.90 4.10 7.89
CA ILE A 392 14.32 4.48 7.98
C ILE A 392 14.62 5.69 7.07
N ALA A 393 14.09 5.70 5.84
CA ALA A 393 14.26 6.81 4.91
C ALA A 393 13.63 8.10 5.43
N ASN A 394 12.41 8.02 5.97
CA ASN A 394 11.72 9.16 6.58
C ASN A 394 12.50 9.71 7.77
N PHE A 395 13.01 8.83 8.65
CA PHE A 395 13.81 9.22 9.79
C PHE A 395 15.11 9.91 9.35
N ALA A 396 15.86 9.31 8.40
CA ALA A 396 17.08 9.88 7.85
C ALA A 396 16.84 11.25 7.21
N LYS A 397 15.75 11.39 6.44
CA LYS A 397 15.35 12.66 5.81
C LYS A 397 15.07 13.75 6.86
N CYS A 398 14.35 13.43 7.92
CA CYS A 398 14.06 14.42 8.97
C CYS A 398 15.31 14.77 9.79
N GLU A 399 16.23 13.83 10.02
CA GLU A 399 17.53 14.15 10.64
C GLU A 399 18.35 15.11 9.75
N SER A 400 18.36 14.86 8.45
CA SER A 400 19.03 15.68 7.43
C SER A 400 18.50 17.11 7.36
N ARG A 401 17.18 17.28 7.48
CA ARG A 401 16.55 18.61 7.57
C ARG A 401 16.97 19.34 8.85
N ALA A 402 16.88 18.68 10.00
CA ALA A 402 17.24 19.26 11.29
C ALA A 402 18.72 19.68 11.35
N TYR A 403 19.60 18.89 10.74
CA TYR A 403 21.03 19.19 10.63
C TYR A 403 21.33 20.37 9.71
N THR A 404 20.72 20.39 8.53
CA THR A 404 20.87 21.51 7.57
C THR A 404 20.37 22.83 8.15
N GLN A 405 19.36 22.79 9.03
CA GLN A 405 18.83 23.96 9.74
C GLN A 405 19.65 24.34 10.99
N GLY A 406 20.68 23.57 11.37
CA GLY A 406 21.49 23.80 12.56
C GLY A 406 20.79 23.47 13.89
N SER A 407 19.58 22.91 13.85
CA SER A 407 18.79 22.52 15.03
C SER A 407 19.34 21.25 15.69
N LYS A 408 20.00 20.38 14.92
CA LYS A 408 20.58 19.13 15.40
C LYS A 408 22.04 19.05 15.02
N THR A 409 22.89 18.66 15.97
CA THR A 409 24.32 18.43 15.74
C THR A 409 24.68 16.99 16.14
N GLY A 410 25.77 16.48 15.57
CA GLY A 410 26.26 15.15 15.87
C GLY A 410 25.78 14.06 14.91
N LYS A 411 26.18 12.84 15.23
CA LYS A 411 25.98 11.65 14.41
C LYS A 411 24.49 11.30 14.32
N SER A 412 24.08 10.73 13.18
CA SER A 412 22.71 10.23 13.01
C SER A 412 22.39 9.16 14.04
N LEU A 413 21.20 9.27 14.64
CA LEU A 413 20.70 8.29 15.61
C LEU A 413 20.54 6.90 14.97
N LEU A 414 20.24 6.83 13.67
CA LEU A 414 20.19 5.56 12.93
C LEU A 414 21.54 4.86 12.88
N ILE A 415 22.64 5.60 12.74
CA ILE A 415 23.98 5.03 12.73
C ILE A 415 24.40 4.65 14.15
N GLU A 416 24.07 5.46 15.15
CA GLU A 416 24.30 5.12 16.57
C GLU A 416 23.57 3.84 16.98
N ASP A 417 22.35 3.65 16.50
CA ASP A 417 21.54 2.46 16.78
C ASP A 417 21.91 1.24 15.90
N GLY A 418 23.01 1.32 15.13
CA GLY A 418 23.52 0.19 14.35
C GLY A 418 22.68 -0.16 13.11
N THR A 419 21.91 0.78 12.57
CA THR A 419 21.05 0.55 11.38
C THR A 419 21.87 0.53 10.08
N LEU A 420 23.03 1.20 10.07
CA LEU A 420 23.84 1.40 8.87
C LEU A 420 24.19 0.11 8.10
N PRO A 421 24.62 -1.01 8.72
CA PRO A 421 24.91 -2.24 7.99
C PRO A 421 23.71 -2.77 7.19
N TRP A 422 22.51 -2.71 7.78
CA TRP A 422 21.30 -3.16 7.09
C TRP A 422 20.92 -2.24 5.93
N ILE A 423 21.11 -0.92 6.09
CA ILE A 423 20.92 0.07 5.02
C ILE A 423 21.87 -0.24 3.87
N VAL A 424 23.17 -0.41 4.14
CA VAL A 424 24.16 -0.71 3.08
C VAL A 424 23.83 -2.02 2.37
N GLN A 425 23.49 -3.09 3.12
CA GLN A 425 23.14 -4.39 2.55
C GLN A 425 21.92 -4.33 1.62
N ASN A 426 20.98 -3.41 1.85
CA ASN A 426 19.75 -3.29 1.07
C ASN A 426 19.79 -2.15 0.04
N ALA A 427 20.94 -1.49 -0.14
CA ALA A 427 21.08 -0.37 -1.06
C ALA A 427 20.87 -0.77 -2.51
N ASN A 428 21.24 -2.00 -2.88
CA ASN A 428 21.02 -2.59 -4.20
C ASN A 428 19.99 -3.74 -4.16
N ASN A 429 18.94 -3.60 -3.34
CA ASN A 429 17.90 -4.63 -3.22
C ASN A 429 17.14 -4.80 -4.55
N GLU A 430 16.75 -6.01 -4.93
CA GLU A 430 16.01 -6.28 -6.18
C GLU A 430 14.61 -5.65 -6.16
N ALA A 431 13.96 -5.64 -5.00
CA ALA A 431 12.65 -5.03 -4.82
C ALA A 431 12.75 -3.51 -4.90
N SER A 432 12.18 -2.94 -5.98
CA SER A 432 12.19 -1.50 -6.26
C SER A 432 11.72 -0.62 -5.09
N PRO A 433 10.65 -0.97 -4.33
CA PRO A 433 10.24 -0.17 -3.18
C PRO A 433 11.28 -0.10 -2.06
N ILE A 434 11.94 -1.22 -1.75
CA ILE A 434 12.98 -1.27 -0.71
C ILE A 434 14.18 -0.45 -1.18
N ARG A 435 14.70 -0.77 -2.37
CA ARG A 435 15.86 -0.11 -2.98
C ARG A 435 15.72 1.41 -2.96
N ARG A 436 14.63 1.93 -3.50
CA ARG A 436 14.36 3.38 -3.56
C ARG A 436 14.44 4.05 -2.18
N HIS A 437 13.84 3.46 -1.16
CA HIS A 437 13.84 4.04 0.18
C HIS A 437 15.23 4.00 0.81
N ILE A 438 15.98 2.93 0.60
CA ILE A 438 17.33 2.78 1.13
C ILE A 438 18.33 3.72 0.43
N GLU A 439 18.23 3.88 -0.89
CA GLU A 439 19.05 4.84 -1.63
C GLU A 439 18.81 6.27 -1.13
N LEU A 440 17.55 6.65 -0.89
CA LEU A 440 17.20 7.92 -0.25
C LEU A 440 17.78 8.05 1.17
N ALA A 441 17.68 6.99 1.99
CA ALA A 441 18.22 6.99 3.35
C ALA A 441 19.73 7.23 3.34
N LEU A 442 20.48 6.53 2.48
CA LEU A 442 21.92 6.73 2.32
C LEU A 442 22.27 8.17 1.93
N CYS A 443 21.56 8.72 0.94
CA CYS A 443 21.79 10.09 0.50
C CYS A 443 21.52 11.11 1.62
N HIS A 444 20.49 10.91 2.44
CA HIS A 444 20.19 11.79 3.58
C HIS A 444 21.21 11.66 4.71
N LEU A 445 21.62 10.44 5.04
CA LEU A 445 22.66 10.21 6.05
C LEU A 445 24.01 10.81 5.63
N ALA A 446 24.34 10.73 4.34
CA ALA A 446 25.60 11.22 3.78
C ALA A 446 25.70 12.76 3.78
N GLN A 447 24.59 13.49 3.87
CA GLN A 447 24.62 14.96 3.95
C GLN A 447 25.23 15.46 5.27
N HIS A 448 25.32 14.62 6.29
CA HIS A 448 25.96 14.96 7.54
C HIS A 448 27.45 14.61 7.48
N GLU A 449 28.32 15.61 7.46
CA GLU A 449 29.78 15.37 7.40
C GLU A 449 30.28 14.49 8.56
N VAL A 450 29.67 14.64 9.74
CA VAL A 450 29.98 13.83 10.92
C VAL A 450 29.70 12.33 10.74
N ASN A 451 28.80 11.94 9.82
CA ASN A 451 28.51 10.54 9.51
C ASN A 451 29.54 9.93 8.54
N ALA A 452 30.29 10.74 7.79
CA ALA A 452 31.07 10.28 6.65
C ALA A 452 32.07 9.18 7.00
N LYS A 453 32.79 9.31 8.13
CA LYS A 453 33.76 8.30 8.57
C LYS A 453 33.12 6.92 8.84
N ASP A 454 31.96 6.90 9.47
CA ASP A 454 31.23 5.65 9.75
C ASP A 454 30.64 5.06 8.47
N MET A 455 30.13 5.91 7.59
CA MET A 455 29.62 5.51 6.28
C MET A 455 30.72 4.91 5.39
N ILE A 456 31.91 5.50 5.36
CA ILE A 456 33.08 4.94 4.67
C ILE A 456 33.44 3.58 5.24
N LYS A 457 33.61 3.48 6.57
CA LYS A 457 33.94 2.21 7.24
C LYS A 457 32.88 1.12 7.04
N GLY A 458 31.61 1.52 6.97
CA GLY A 458 30.47 0.62 6.77
C GLY A 458 30.22 0.24 5.31
N GLY A 459 31.04 0.68 4.36
CA GLY A 459 30.89 0.36 2.93
C GLY A 459 29.87 1.21 2.17
N ALA A 460 29.23 2.18 2.83
CA ALA A 460 28.22 3.04 2.20
C ALA A 460 28.77 3.93 1.08
N LEU A 461 30.08 4.24 1.09
CA LEU A 461 30.71 5.03 0.02
C LEU A 461 30.54 4.37 -1.36
N TRP A 462 30.70 3.05 -1.45
CA TRP A 462 30.55 2.32 -2.71
C TRP A 462 29.13 2.36 -3.23
N GLU A 463 28.15 2.19 -2.34
CA GLU A 463 26.74 2.32 -2.69
C GLU A 463 26.38 3.75 -3.11
N LEU A 464 26.92 4.78 -2.46
CA LEU A 464 26.71 6.17 -2.88
C LEU A 464 27.26 6.44 -4.29
N VAL A 465 28.43 5.89 -4.64
CA VAL A 465 29.01 6.00 -5.99
C VAL A 465 28.16 5.25 -7.02
N ARG A 466 27.67 4.05 -6.67
CA ARG A 466 26.72 3.31 -7.52
C ARG A 466 25.45 4.13 -7.75
N ILE A 467 24.86 4.68 -6.68
CA ILE A 467 23.63 5.48 -6.75
C ILE A 467 23.84 6.72 -7.62
N SER A 468 24.98 7.41 -7.52
CA SER A 468 25.25 8.60 -8.32
C SER A 468 25.39 8.32 -9.82
N ARG A 469 25.54 7.06 -10.24
CA ARG A 469 25.69 6.64 -11.64
C ARG A 469 24.46 5.91 -12.16
N ASP A 470 24.04 4.88 -11.43
CA ASP A 470 23.15 3.84 -11.93
C ASP A 470 21.72 3.95 -11.37
N CYS A 471 21.46 4.85 -10.40
CA CYS A 471 20.13 5.01 -9.86
C CYS A 471 19.15 5.46 -10.96
N SER A 472 18.03 4.77 -11.08
CA SER A 472 17.00 5.06 -12.10
C SER A 472 16.25 6.36 -11.84
N ARG A 473 16.33 6.90 -10.61
CA ARG A 473 15.67 8.12 -10.19
C ARG A 473 16.64 9.29 -10.19
N ASP A 474 16.39 10.24 -11.09
CA ASP A 474 17.27 11.39 -11.30
C ASP A 474 17.44 12.28 -10.05
N ASP A 475 16.39 12.44 -9.25
CA ASP A 475 16.42 13.19 -8.00
C ASP A 475 17.35 12.56 -6.96
N ILE A 476 17.33 11.23 -6.84
CA ILE A 476 18.20 10.48 -5.92
C ILE A 476 19.63 10.48 -6.43
N ARG A 477 19.82 10.19 -7.72
CA ARG A 477 21.13 10.19 -8.38
C ARG A 477 21.84 11.54 -8.21
N THR A 478 21.13 12.62 -8.49
CA THR A 478 21.65 13.99 -8.32
C THR A 478 21.99 14.29 -6.86
N LEU A 479 21.16 13.85 -5.92
CA LEU A 479 21.43 14.03 -4.49
C LEU A 479 22.69 13.27 -4.04
N ALA A 480 22.88 12.03 -4.49
CA ALA A 480 24.09 11.24 -4.22
C ALA A 480 25.33 11.94 -4.77
N TYR A 481 25.30 12.36 -6.03
CA TYR A 481 26.40 13.09 -6.66
C TYR A 481 26.77 14.38 -5.92
N ARG A 482 25.76 15.20 -5.58
CA ARG A 482 25.95 16.43 -4.79
C ARG A 482 26.55 16.15 -3.41
N THR A 483 26.19 15.03 -2.79
CA THR A 483 26.68 14.69 -1.45
C THR A 483 28.14 14.22 -1.50
N LEU A 484 28.50 13.40 -2.49
CA LEU A 484 29.90 12.98 -2.72
C LEU A 484 30.81 14.17 -3.06
N THR A 485 30.29 15.15 -3.80
CA THR A 485 31.03 16.36 -4.17
C THR A 485 31.11 17.40 -3.07
N SER A 486 30.20 17.43 -2.10
CA SER A 486 30.19 18.45 -1.04
C SER A 486 30.91 18.01 0.24
N SER A 487 31.01 16.71 0.51
CA SER A 487 31.69 16.18 1.71
C SER A 487 33.21 16.08 1.52
N PRO A 488 34.03 16.81 2.30
CA PRO A 488 35.48 16.68 2.26
C PRO A 488 35.97 15.27 2.59
N SER A 489 35.32 14.57 3.53
CA SER A 489 35.68 13.20 3.91
C SER A 489 35.46 12.21 2.77
N PHE A 490 34.31 12.28 2.08
CA PHE A 490 34.07 11.41 0.91
C PHE A 490 35.02 11.74 -0.23
N GLN A 491 35.27 13.02 -0.54
CA GLN A 491 36.24 13.41 -1.57
C GLN A 491 37.65 12.90 -1.28
N ALA A 492 38.12 13.03 -0.04
CA ALA A 492 39.45 12.57 0.36
C ALA A 492 39.59 11.06 0.16
N GLU A 493 38.56 10.29 0.53
CA GLU A 493 38.54 8.83 0.38
C GLU A 493 38.44 8.40 -1.09
N LEU A 494 37.62 9.06 -1.90
CA LEU A 494 37.52 8.80 -3.34
C LEU A 494 38.85 9.05 -4.05
N LYS A 495 39.54 10.15 -3.72
CA LYS A 495 40.89 10.44 -4.22
C LYS A 495 41.89 9.37 -3.79
N ARG A 496 41.83 8.93 -2.52
CA ARG A 496 42.69 7.85 -1.99
C ARG A 496 42.49 6.54 -2.75
N LEU A 497 41.24 6.21 -3.09
CA LEU A 497 40.86 4.99 -3.80
C LEU A 497 40.96 5.11 -5.33
N ARG A 498 41.23 6.30 -5.88
CA ARG A 498 41.24 6.60 -7.33
C ARG A 498 39.93 6.22 -8.03
N ILE A 499 38.82 6.38 -7.32
CA ILE A 499 37.49 6.12 -7.85
C ILE A 499 37.01 7.39 -8.53
N ASP A 500 36.76 7.30 -9.84
CA ASP A 500 35.97 8.31 -10.50
C ASP A 500 34.52 8.18 -10.04
N TYR A 501 33.82 9.29 -9.89
CA TYR A 501 32.40 9.38 -9.51
C TYR A 501 31.65 10.43 -10.35
N GLY A 502 32.29 10.90 -11.44
CA GLY A 502 31.62 11.46 -12.61
C GLY A 502 31.07 10.36 -13.49
#